data_AF-A0AAD7LMT0-F1
#
_entry.id   AF-A0AAD7LMT0-F1
#
_cell.length_a   1.000
_cell.length_b   1.000
_cell.length_c   1.000
_cell.angle_alpha   90.00
_cell.angle_beta   90.00
_cell.angle_gamma   90.00
#
_symmetry.space_group_name_H-M   'P 1'
#
loop_
_entity.id
_entity.type
_entity.pdbx_description
1 polymer ?
#
loop_
_entity_poly.entity_id
_entity_poly.type
_entity_poly.pdbx_seq_one_letter_code
_entity_poly.pdbx_strand_id
1 'polypeptide(L)'
;MGSRSLSTKISYLVLFFSFFIVLSSNSSASTIYSHGDKISLEVYYESLCPDSTSFFVNYLGKLFEDEELISILDLKLIPYGNARIGPNNTITCQHGQFECLLNTIEACAINIWPDVDKQFPFSYCIEALADEHKAPEWESCFKKLGLDPKPVLDCYRSGDGKEVTQLLGMHCWNYDMPRKQMSCGLLIHLCHG
;
A
#
# COMPACT_ATOMS: atom_id res chain seq x y z
N MET A 1 27.20 -34.73 -68.96
CA MET A 1 26.75 -35.22 -67.63
C MET A 1 27.43 -34.37 -66.57
N GLY A 2 26.73 -33.40 -65.97
CA GLY A 2 27.35 -32.45 -65.02
C GLY A 2 26.30 -31.66 -64.22
N SER A 3 25.32 -32.35 -63.64
CA SER A 3 24.18 -31.77 -62.90
C SER A 3 24.38 -31.76 -61.37
N ARG A 4 25.60 -32.06 -60.88
CA ARG A 4 25.85 -32.29 -59.43
C ARG A 4 26.17 -31.05 -58.59
N SER A 5 26.07 -29.82 -59.13
CA SER A 5 26.56 -28.60 -58.44
C SER A 5 25.48 -27.77 -57.74
N LEU A 6 24.20 -27.90 -58.12
CA LEU A 6 23.13 -27.04 -57.60
C LEU A 6 22.50 -27.58 -56.30
N SER A 7 22.39 -28.92 -56.19
CA SER A 7 21.75 -29.57 -55.03
C SER A 7 22.55 -29.39 -53.74
N THR A 8 23.88 -29.42 -53.81
CA THR A 8 24.76 -29.24 -52.63
C THR A 8 24.71 -27.81 -52.09
N LYS A 9 24.60 -26.80 -52.96
CA LYS A 9 24.51 -25.39 -52.54
C LYS A 9 23.17 -25.05 -51.86
N ILE A 10 22.08 -25.68 -52.28
CA ILE A 10 20.77 -25.54 -51.64
C ILE A 10 20.79 -26.19 -50.24
N SER A 11 21.47 -27.33 -50.09
CA SER A 11 21.59 -28.01 -48.78
C SER A 11 22.33 -27.16 -47.73
N TYR A 12 23.40 -26.46 -48.11
CA TYR A 12 24.12 -25.57 -47.18
C TYR A 12 23.32 -24.31 -46.80
N LEU A 13 22.47 -23.79 -47.72
CA LEU A 13 21.65 -22.61 -47.48
C LEU A 13 20.49 -22.90 -46.49
N VAL A 14 19.92 -24.10 -46.55
CA VAL A 14 18.86 -24.55 -45.62
C VAL A 14 19.41 -24.83 -44.22
N LEU A 15 20.64 -25.35 -44.11
CA LEU A 15 21.30 -25.58 -42.82
C LEU A 15 21.73 -24.28 -42.12
N PHE A 16 22.08 -23.24 -42.87
CA PHE A 16 22.44 -21.94 -42.28
C PHE A 16 21.20 -21.17 -41.77
N PHE A 17 20.06 -21.26 -42.49
CA PHE A 17 18.82 -20.60 -42.07
C PHE A 17 18.15 -21.27 -40.86
N SER A 18 18.37 -22.58 -40.67
CA SER A 18 17.88 -23.32 -39.49
C SER A 18 18.74 -23.09 -38.24
N PHE A 19 20.00 -22.69 -38.37
CA PHE A 19 20.84 -22.32 -37.21
C PHE A 19 20.49 -20.94 -36.63
N PHE A 20 20.02 -20.00 -37.46
CA PHE A 20 19.60 -18.67 -36.98
C PHE A 20 18.26 -18.66 -36.24
N ILE A 21 17.35 -19.60 -36.51
CA ILE A 21 16.06 -19.69 -35.81
C ILE A 21 16.23 -20.24 -34.37
N VAL A 22 17.30 -21.01 -34.12
CA VAL A 22 17.55 -21.61 -32.79
C VAL A 22 18.16 -20.60 -31.80
N LEU A 23 18.67 -19.44 -32.24
CA LEU A 23 19.20 -18.40 -31.35
C LEU A 23 18.18 -17.35 -30.89
N SER A 24 16.95 -17.34 -31.43
CA SER A 24 15.96 -16.30 -31.12
C SER A 24 14.96 -16.67 -30.02
N SER A 25 15.10 -17.84 -29.41
CA SER A 25 14.22 -18.25 -28.31
C SER A 25 14.89 -17.96 -26.96
N ASN A 26 15.12 -16.68 -26.67
CA ASN A 26 15.14 -16.25 -25.27
C ASN A 26 13.70 -16.39 -24.77
N SER A 27 13.33 -17.59 -24.36
CA SER A 27 12.19 -17.77 -23.47
C SER A 27 12.57 -17.06 -22.18
N SER A 28 12.19 -15.78 -22.05
CA SER A 28 12.01 -15.18 -20.75
C SER A 28 11.14 -16.16 -19.98
N ALA A 29 11.72 -16.85 -19.01
CA ALA A 29 10.95 -17.62 -18.07
C ALA A 29 10.12 -16.59 -17.31
N SER A 30 8.93 -16.30 -17.82
CA SER A 30 7.86 -15.73 -17.04
C SER A 30 7.66 -16.73 -15.92
N THR A 31 8.27 -16.45 -14.77
CA THR A 31 7.83 -17.04 -13.52
C THR A 31 6.35 -16.73 -13.48
N ILE A 32 5.53 -17.74 -13.78
CA ILE A 32 4.15 -17.75 -13.35
C ILE A 32 4.26 -17.70 -11.83
N TYR A 33 4.27 -16.48 -11.27
CA TYR A 33 3.87 -16.30 -9.90
C TYR A 33 2.50 -16.92 -9.86
N SER A 34 2.43 -18.09 -9.22
CA SER A 34 1.16 -18.70 -8.89
C SER A 34 0.29 -17.59 -8.33
N HIS A 35 -0.87 -17.37 -8.93
CA HIS A 35 -1.92 -16.49 -8.44
C HIS A 35 -2.49 -17.08 -7.12
N GLY A 36 -1.63 -17.23 -6.13
CA GLY A 36 -1.87 -17.93 -4.87
C GLY A 36 -2.02 -16.95 -3.75
N ASP A 37 -0.93 -16.27 -3.36
CA ASP A 37 -0.93 -15.45 -2.16
C ASP A 37 -0.17 -14.15 -2.41
N LYS A 38 -0.89 -13.03 -2.30
CA LYS A 38 -0.27 -11.71 -2.21
C LYS A 38 0.54 -11.62 -0.91
N ILE A 39 1.67 -10.91 -0.93
CA ILE A 39 2.44 -10.62 0.27
C ILE A 39 1.68 -9.55 1.06
N SER A 40 1.33 -9.85 2.31
CA SER A 40 0.62 -8.89 3.14
C SER A 40 1.61 -7.87 3.72
N LEU A 41 1.36 -6.59 3.43
CA LEU A 41 2.11 -5.46 3.92
C LEU A 41 1.21 -4.66 4.85
N GLU A 42 1.51 -4.69 6.14
CA GLU A 42 0.78 -3.93 7.15
C GLU A 42 1.59 -2.69 7.52
N VAL A 43 0.97 -1.51 7.37
CA VAL A 43 1.57 -0.21 7.70
C VAL A 43 0.79 0.40 8.85
N TYR A 44 1.44 0.48 10.01
CA TYR A 44 0.92 1.11 11.21
C TYR A 44 1.53 2.51 11.33
N TYR A 45 0.72 3.55 11.52
CA TYR A 45 1.18 4.94 11.44
C TYR A 45 0.33 5.91 12.27
N GLU A 46 0.82 7.14 12.43
CA GLU A 46 0.14 8.27 13.10
C GLU A 46 0.08 9.48 12.15
N SER A 47 -1.10 10.08 11.98
CA SER A 47 -1.32 11.05 10.90
C SER A 47 -0.63 12.42 11.04
N LEU A 48 0.01 12.67 12.19
CA LEU A 48 0.78 13.89 12.47
C LEU A 48 2.21 13.58 12.89
N CYS A 49 2.64 12.33 12.78
CA CYS A 49 4.03 11.98 13.03
C CYS A 49 4.90 12.26 11.78
N PRO A 50 6.01 13.01 11.92
CA PRO A 50 6.93 13.25 10.81
C PRO A 50 7.52 11.99 10.14
N ASP A 51 7.81 10.92 10.91
CA ASP A 51 8.32 9.67 10.35
C ASP A 51 7.24 8.97 9.51
N SER A 52 5.98 9.02 9.96
CA SER A 52 4.82 8.43 9.27
C SER A 52 4.52 9.18 7.97
N THR A 53 4.38 10.51 8.04
CA THR A 53 4.06 11.35 6.87
C THR A 53 5.16 11.24 5.81
N SER A 54 6.43 11.28 6.26
CA SER A 54 7.59 11.09 5.39
C SER A 54 7.63 9.71 4.76
N PHE A 55 7.25 8.65 5.50
CA PHE A 55 7.16 7.31 4.93
C PHE A 55 6.12 7.23 3.81
N PHE A 56 4.93 7.80 4.02
CA PHE A 56 3.89 7.86 3.01
C PHE A 56 4.34 8.58 1.74
N VAL A 57 4.90 9.80 1.89
CA VAL A 57 5.30 10.64 0.76
C VAL A 57 6.53 10.07 0.03
N ASN A 58 7.54 9.63 0.77
CA ASN A 58 8.85 9.31 0.17
C ASN A 58 9.04 7.85 -0.21
N TYR A 59 8.22 6.92 0.31
CA TYR A 59 8.39 5.48 0.10
C TYR A 59 7.10 4.79 -0.31
N LEU A 60 6.03 4.87 0.49
CA LEU A 60 4.81 4.13 0.20
C LEU A 60 4.14 4.64 -1.08
N GLY A 61 4.12 5.96 -1.33
CA GLY A 61 3.65 6.54 -2.60
C GLY A 61 4.36 5.98 -3.82
N LYS A 62 5.68 5.78 -3.75
CA LYS A 62 6.47 5.23 -4.86
C LYS A 62 6.16 3.77 -5.15
N LEU A 63 5.69 3.02 -4.15
CA LEU A 63 5.27 1.63 -4.34
C LEU A 63 4.08 1.51 -5.31
N PHE A 64 3.21 2.53 -5.33
CA PHE A 64 2.07 2.61 -6.24
C PHE A 64 2.43 3.12 -7.64
N GLU A 65 3.68 3.56 -7.86
CA GLU A 65 4.19 3.90 -9.19
C GLU A 65 4.71 2.68 -9.96
N ASP A 66 4.90 1.55 -9.27
CA ASP A 66 5.37 0.28 -9.84
C ASP A 66 4.23 -0.75 -9.86
N GLU A 67 3.65 -0.96 -11.05
CA GLU A 67 2.53 -1.89 -11.25
C GLU A 67 2.88 -3.34 -10.89
N GLU A 68 4.14 -3.76 -11.07
CA GLU A 68 4.56 -5.12 -10.73
C GLU A 68 4.59 -5.30 -9.21
N LEU A 69 5.16 -4.34 -8.47
CA LEU A 69 5.23 -4.39 -7.02
C LEU A 69 3.87 -4.29 -6.34
N ILE A 70 2.99 -3.38 -6.78
CA ILE A 70 1.68 -3.25 -6.14
C ILE A 70 0.79 -4.47 -6.44
N SER A 71 0.95 -5.12 -7.59
CA SER A 71 0.15 -6.29 -7.97
C SER A 71 0.37 -7.50 -7.04
N ILE A 72 1.57 -7.62 -6.45
CA ILE A 72 1.93 -8.71 -5.54
C ILE A 72 1.65 -8.41 -4.07
N LEU A 73 1.14 -7.22 -3.74
CA LEU A 73 0.90 -6.79 -2.37
C LEU A 73 -0.58 -6.80 -1.98
N ASP A 74 -0.82 -7.19 -0.74
CA ASP A 74 -2.05 -6.97 0.02
C ASP A 74 -1.75 -5.92 1.10
N LEU A 75 -1.95 -4.64 0.75
CA LEU A 75 -1.66 -3.51 1.63
C LEU A 75 -2.78 -3.31 2.66
N LYS A 76 -2.41 -3.26 3.93
CA LYS A 76 -3.29 -2.89 5.04
C LYS A 76 -2.75 -1.65 5.72
N LEU A 77 -3.59 -0.63 5.83
CA LEU A 77 -3.30 0.63 6.50
C LEU A 77 -3.93 0.61 7.90
N ILE A 78 -3.16 0.99 8.92
CA ILE A 78 -3.59 0.96 10.32
C ILE A 78 -3.24 2.32 10.99
N PRO A 79 -4.09 3.35 10.82
CA PRO A 79 -3.92 4.68 11.43
C PRO A 79 -4.24 4.60 12.93
N TYR A 80 -3.22 4.36 13.75
CA TYR A 80 -3.32 4.24 15.20
C TYR A 80 -1.97 4.53 15.86
N GLY A 81 -0.91 3.89 15.37
CA GLY A 81 0.45 4.02 15.87
C GLY A 81 0.55 3.80 17.38
N ASN A 82 1.00 4.82 18.11
CA ASN A 82 1.11 4.77 19.57
C ASN A 82 -0.07 5.39 20.32
N ALA A 83 -1.21 5.59 19.67
CA ALA A 83 -2.43 5.97 20.38
C ALA A 83 -2.70 4.98 21.53
N ARG A 84 -3.32 5.48 22.61
CA ARG A 84 -3.65 4.67 23.78
C ARG A 84 -5.12 4.74 24.09
N ILE A 85 -5.68 3.61 24.53
CA ILE A 85 -7.04 3.55 25.06
C ILE A 85 -6.97 3.76 26.57
N GLY A 86 -7.42 4.92 27.02
CA GLY A 86 -7.58 5.26 28.42
C GLY A 86 -8.91 4.76 29.01
N PRO A 87 -9.18 5.10 30.29
CA PRO A 87 -10.46 4.82 30.92
C PRO A 87 -11.63 5.36 30.09
N ASN A 88 -12.76 4.64 30.11
CA ASN A 88 -13.98 4.98 29.36
C ASN A 88 -13.80 5.00 27.82
N ASN A 89 -12.92 4.15 27.29
CA ASN A 89 -12.68 4.02 25.84
C ASN A 89 -12.23 5.34 25.18
N THR A 90 -11.53 6.19 25.95
CA THR A 90 -10.99 7.45 25.43
C THR A 90 -9.68 7.18 24.69
N ILE A 91 -9.58 7.66 23.45
CA ILE A 91 -8.35 7.54 22.67
C ILE A 91 -7.49 8.77 22.95
N THR A 92 -6.22 8.56 23.28
CA THR A 92 -5.21 9.62 23.45
C THR A 92 -4.06 9.40 22.48
N CYS A 93 -3.71 10.46 21.74
CA CYS A 93 -2.70 10.46 20.68
C CYS A 93 -1.48 11.30 21.09
N GLN A 94 -0.31 11.04 20.50
CA GLN A 94 0.94 11.71 20.91
C GLN A 94 0.96 13.19 20.50
N HIS A 95 0.44 13.50 19.32
CA HIS A 95 0.38 14.84 18.76
C HIS A 95 -0.97 15.52 19.03
N GLY A 96 -1.70 15.07 20.06
CA GLY A 96 -2.93 15.68 20.55
C GLY A 96 -4.19 15.25 19.80
N GLN A 97 -5.31 15.92 20.09
CA GLN A 97 -6.63 15.46 19.63
C GLN A 97 -6.85 15.60 18.11
N PHE A 98 -6.06 16.42 17.43
CA PHE A 98 -6.16 16.55 15.99
C PHE A 98 -5.60 15.32 15.26
N GLU A 99 -4.52 14.70 15.77
CA GLU A 99 -4.06 13.38 15.31
C GLU A 99 -5.15 12.32 15.53
N CYS A 100 -5.75 12.28 16.72
CA CYS A 100 -6.84 11.33 17.00
C CYS A 100 -8.03 11.50 16.05
N LEU A 101 -8.37 12.74 15.68
CA LEU A 101 -9.39 13.02 14.68
C LEU A 101 -9.00 12.43 13.33
N LEU A 102 -7.81 12.76 12.82
CA LEU A 102 -7.33 12.33 11.51
C LEU A 102 -7.15 10.81 11.43
N ASN A 103 -6.54 10.19 12.45
CA ASN A 103 -6.45 8.73 12.56
C ASN A 103 -7.85 8.07 12.46
N THR A 104 -8.86 8.67 13.11
CA THR A 104 -10.24 8.15 13.06
C THR A 104 -10.91 8.37 11.71
N ILE A 105 -10.66 9.50 11.05
CA ILE A 105 -11.16 9.78 9.70
C ILE A 105 -10.60 8.75 8.71
N GLU A 106 -9.30 8.47 8.78
CA GLU A 106 -8.66 7.48 7.91
C GLU A 106 -9.10 6.06 8.24
N ALA A 107 -9.25 5.71 9.52
CA ALA A 107 -9.83 4.43 9.93
C ALA A 107 -11.25 4.25 9.37
N CYS A 108 -12.09 5.28 9.42
CA CYS A 108 -13.41 5.27 8.79
C CYS A 108 -13.32 5.11 7.27
N ALA A 109 -12.40 5.81 6.59
CA ALA A 109 -12.21 5.66 5.15
C ALA A 109 -11.82 4.22 4.77
N ILE A 110 -10.90 3.61 5.51
CA ILE A 110 -10.48 2.21 5.34
C ILE A 110 -11.65 1.25 5.54
N ASN A 111 -12.45 1.46 6.57
CA ASN A 111 -13.61 0.61 6.86
C ASN A 111 -14.73 0.75 5.83
N ILE A 112 -14.95 1.95 5.29
CA ILE A 112 -16.05 2.26 4.37
C ILE A 112 -15.71 1.88 2.92
N TRP A 113 -14.46 2.09 2.49
CA TRP A 113 -14.02 1.79 1.13
C TRP A 113 -13.19 0.52 1.16
N PRO A 114 -13.69 -0.66 0.76
CA PRO A 114 -12.90 -1.90 0.75
C PRO A 114 -11.81 -1.92 -0.33
N ASP A 115 -11.74 -0.88 -1.16
CA ASP A 115 -10.87 -0.78 -2.32
C ASP A 115 -9.63 0.05 -1.98
N VAL A 116 -8.45 -0.58 -2.03
CA VAL A 116 -7.16 0.07 -1.74
C VAL A 116 -6.91 1.26 -2.66
N ASP A 117 -7.46 1.25 -3.87
CA ASP A 117 -7.35 2.36 -4.84
C ASP A 117 -8.13 3.61 -4.39
N LYS A 118 -8.95 3.50 -3.35
CA LYS A 118 -9.61 4.64 -2.69
C LYS A 118 -8.99 4.94 -1.33
N GLN A 119 -8.73 3.91 -0.54
CA GLN A 119 -8.15 4.05 0.80
C GLN A 119 -6.80 4.73 0.73
N PHE A 120 -5.89 4.21 -0.10
CA PHE A 120 -4.52 4.67 -0.13
C PHE A 120 -4.39 6.12 -0.64
N PRO A 121 -4.99 6.53 -1.78
CA PRO A 121 -4.89 7.92 -2.22
C PRO A 121 -5.46 8.92 -1.21
N PHE A 122 -6.51 8.53 -0.47
CA PHE A 122 -7.09 9.37 0.57
C PHE A 122 -6.15 9.55 1.76
N SER A 123 -5.65 8.45 2.35
CA SER A 123 -4.65 8.51 3.42
C SER A 123 -3.38 9.25 2.96
N TYR A 124 -2.84 8.92 1.78
CA TYR A 124 -1.69 9.62 1.21
C TYR A 124 -1.91 11.13 1.10
N CYS A 125 -3.10 11.56 0.69
CA CYS A 125 -3.41 12.99 0.58
C CYS A 125 -3.37 13.69 1.96
N ILE A 126 -3.90 13.06 3.00
CA ILE A 126 -3.88 13.61 4.36
C ILE A 126 -2.45 13.64 4.90
N GLU A 127 -1.70 12.54 4.76
CA GLU A 127 -0.29 12.44 5.17
C GLU A 127 0.58 13.47 4.45
N ALA A 128 0.37 13.69 3.14
CA ALA A 128 1.08 14.71 2.37
C ALA A 128 0.76 16.13 2.85
N LEU A 129 -0.50 16.43 3.19
CA LEU A 129 -0.86 17.71 3.79
C LEU A 129 -0.21 17.87 5.17
N ALA A 130 -0.15 16.81 5.98
CA ALA A 130 0.52 16.84 7.28
C ALA A 130 2.03 17.08 7.14
N ASP A 131 2.71 16.42 6.19
CA ASP A 131 4.13 16.64 5.86
C ASP A 131 4.40 18.11 5.45
N GLU A 132 3.49 18.69 4.67
CA GLU A 132 3.54 20.10 4.25
C GLU A 132 3.11 21.09 5.35
N HIS A 133 2.81 20.62 6.57
CA HIS A 133 2.31 21.44 7.68
C HIS A 133 0.95 22.12 7.39
N LYS A 134 0.13 21.47 6.57
CA LYS A 134 -1.22 21.88 6.12
C LYS A 134 -2.32 20.89 6.53
N ALA A 135 -2.08 20.05 7.53
CA ALA A 135 -3.07 19.08 8.02
C ALA A 135 -4.50 19.65 8.27
N PRO A 136 -4.71 20.93 8.67
CA PRO A 136 -6.05 21.51 8.75
C PRO A 136 -6.86 21.50 7.44
N GLU A 137 -6.20 21.35 6.29
CA GLU A 137 -6.82 21.30 4.96
C GLU A 137 -7.28 19.89 4.55
N TRP A 138 -7.21 18.88 5.43
CA TRP A 138 -7.49 17.47 5.14
C TRP A 138 -8.82 17.22 4.40
N GLU A 139 -9.89 17.99 4.68
CA GLU A 139 -11.18 17.85 4.00
C GLU A 139 -11.08 18.09 2.48
N SER A 140 -10.07 18.85 2.03
CA SER A 140 -9.81 19.08 0.61
C SER A 140 -9.48 17.79 -0.15
N CYS A 141 -9.01 16.74 0.53
CA CYS A 141 -8.70 15.45 -0.06
C CYS A 141 -9.92 14.77 -0.69
N PHE A 142 -11.11 14.92 -0.11
CA PHE A 142 -12.34 14.43 -0.73
C PHE A 142 -12.57 15.06 -2.10
N LYS A 143 -12.48 16.40 -2.18
CA LYS A 143 -12.67 17.13 -3.43
C LYS A 143 -11.58 16.81 -4.45
N LYS A 144 -10.32 16.75 -4.00
CA LYS A 144 -9.15 16.47 -4.85
C LYS A 144 -9.26 15.10 -5.53
N LEU A 145 -9.81 14.11 -4.82
CA LEU A 145 -9.94 12.73 -5.28
C LEU A 145 -11.33 12.39 -5.85
N GLY A 146 -12.28 13.32 -5.82
CA GLY A 146 -13.65 13.07 -6.25
C GLY A 146 -14.40 12.06 -5.38
N LEU A 147 -14.06 11.97 -4.10
CA LEU A 147 -14.66 11.04 -3.13
C LEU A 147 -15.83 11.70 -2.40
N ASP A 148 -16.91 10.95 -2.16
CA ASP A 148 -18.03 11.43 -1.35
C ASP A 148 -17.63 11.45 0.13
N PRO A 149 -17.64 12.62 0.80
CA PRO A 149 -17.28 12.71 2.21
C PRO A 149 -18.33 12.08 3.13
N LYS A 150 -19.59 11.99 2.70
CA LYS A 150 -20.71 11.67 3.59
C LYS A 150 -20.53 10.33 4.34
N PRO A 151 -20.20 9.21 3.68
CA PRO A 151 -20.05 7.92 4.38
C PRO A 151 -18.96 7.93 5.46
N VAL A 152 -17.82 8.58 5.19
CA VAL A 152 -16.69 8.68 6.13
C VAL A 152 -17.05 9.59 7.30
N LEU A 153 -17.65 10.75 7.03
CA LEU A 153 -18.08 11.69 8.07
C LEU A 153 -19.23 11.13 8.93
N ASP A 154 -20.13 10.33 8.34
CA ASP A 154 -21.19 9.66 9.08
C ASP A 154 -20.58 8.60 10.04
N CYS A 155 -19.62 7.79 9.58
CA CYS A 155 -18.85 6.87 10.43
C CYS A 155 -18.15 7.59 11.60
N TYR A 156 -17.54 8.73 11.34
CA TYR A 156 -16.89 9.52 12.39
C TYR A 156 -17.91 10.06 13.42
N ARG A 157 -19.06 10.55 12.96
CA ARG A 157 -20.08 11.21 13.79
C ARG A 157 -20.97 10.24 14.58
N SER A 158 -21.26 9.06 14.05
CA SER A 158 -22.06 8.03 14.74
C SER A 158 -21.35 7.49 15.98
N GLY A 159 -20.03 7.67 16.06
CA GLY A 159 -19.18 7.07 17.09
C GLY A 159 -18.55 5.76 16.64
N ASP A 160 -19.00 5.19 15.51
CA ASP A 160 -18.45 3.96 14.92
C ASP A 160 -16.96 4.11 14.63
N GLY A 161 -16.52 5.30 14.22
CA GLY A 161 -15.11 5.59 14.00
C GLY A 161 -14.23 5.29 15.20
N LYS A 162 -14.69 5.57 16.44
CA LYS A 162 -13.90 5.24 17.64
C LYS A 162 -13.76 3.73 17.82
N GLU A 163 -14.82 2.98 17.56
CA GLU A 163 -14.80 1.52 17.63
C GLU A 163 -13.88 0.95 16.55
N VAL A 164 -13.97 1.43 15.31
CA VAL A 164 -13.08 1.03 14.21
C VAL A 164 -11.62 1.31 14.55
N THR A 165 -11.29 2.52 15.01
CA THR A 165 -9.92 2.89 15.42
C THR A 165 -9.42 2.00 16.58
N GLN A 166 -10.30 1.64 17.52
CA GLN A 166 -9.95 0.74 18.62
C GLN A 166 -9.71 -0.69 18.16
N LEU A 167 -10.53 -1.22 17.26
CA LEU A 167 -10.37 -2.54 16.66
C LEU A 167 -9.06 -2.63 15.87
N LEU A 168 -8.77 -1.62 15.06
CA LEU A 168 -7.49 -1.48 14.35
C LEU A 168 -6.32 -1.41 15.35
N GLY A 169 -6.45 -0.61 16.40
CA GLY A 169 -5.45 -0.51 17.47
C GLY A 169 -5.21 -1.85 18.18
N MET A 170 -6.26 -2.61 18.48
CA MET A 170 -6.14 -3.93 19.11
C MET A 170 -5.36 -4.93 18.26
N HIS A 171 -5.46 -4.85 16.92
CA HIS A 171 -4.58 -5.60 16.04
C HIS A 171 -3.10 -5.27 16.30
N CYS A 172 -2.75 -3.99 16.47
CA CYS A 172 -1.39 -3.57 16.83
C CYS A 172 -0.89 -4.17 18.15
N TRP A 173 -1.77 -4.31 19.15
CA TRP A 173 -1.43 -4.81 20.49
C TRP A 173 -1.36 -6.34 20.57
N ASN A 174 -2.09 -7.05 19.70
CA ASN A 174 -2.12 -8.53 19.66
C ASN A 174 -0.89 -9.14 18.97
N TYR A 175 -0.29 -8.43 18.01
CA TYR A 175 1.09 -8.72 17.65
C TYR A 175 1.94 -8.35 18.87
N ASP A 176 2.75 -9.29 19.35
CA ASP A 176 3.56 -9.25 20.59
C ASP A 176 4.67 -8.16 20.52
N MET A 177 4.28 -6.94 20.18
CA MET A 177 5.07 -5.73 20.04
C MET A 177 5.51 -5.37 21.45
N PRO A 178 6.79 -5.58 21.79
CA PRO A 178 7.22 -5.73 23.17
C PRO A 178 7.25 -4.38 23.90
N ARG A 179 6.10 -3.75 24.20
CA ARG A 179 5.95 -2.47 24.93
C ARG A 179 7.00 -1.40 24.55
N LYS A 180 7.57 -1.48 23.36
CA LYS A 180 8.52 -0.55 22.81
C LYS A 180 7.68 0.31 21.89
N GLN A 181 7.49 1.55 22.32
CA GLN A 181 6.88 2.60 21.53
C GLN A 181 7.46 2.57 20.11
N MET A 182 6.60 2.53 19.10
CA MET A 182 7.01 2.65 17.71
C MET A 182 7.79 3.96 17.56
N SER A 183 8.84 3.97 16.75
CA SER A 183 9.56 5.21 16.43
C SER A 183 8.57 6.18 15.79
N CYS A 184 8.13 7.17 16.58
CA CYS A 184 7.08 8.11 16.22
C CYS A 184 5.77 7.46 15.71
N GLY A 185 5.49 6.18 16.03
CA GLY A 185 4.23 5.55 15.63
C GLY A 185 4.24 4.78 14.31
N LEU A 186 5.37 4.78 13.60
CA LEU A 186 5.52 4.02 12.37
C LEU A 186 6.02 2.60 12.67
N LEU A 187 5.30 1.59 12.16
CA LEU A 187 5.78 0.21 12.01
C LEU A 187 5.37 -0.33 10.65
N ILE A 188 6.31 -1.00 10.00
CA ILE A 188 6.07 -1.77 8.79
C ILE A 188 6.23 -3.25 9.13
N HIS A 189 5.19 -4.03 8.87
CA HIS A 189 5.20 -5.47 9.10
C HIS A 189 4.91 -6.21 7.79
N LEU A 190 5.86 -7.06 7.38
CA LEU A 190 5.76 -7.89 6.19
C LEU A 190 5.44 -9.32 6.60
N CYS A 191 4.22 -9.77 6.31
CA CYS A 191 3.80 -11.15 6.53
C CYS A 191 4.03 -11.96 5.25
N HIS A 192 4.88 -12.99 5.34
CA HIS A 192 4.94 -14.02 4.32
C HIS A 192 3.85 -15.05 4.61
N GLY A 193 3.02 -15.35 3.60
CA GLY A 193 2.06 -16.46 3.63
C GLY A 193 2.75 -17.82 3.67
#